data_AF-A0A163UAN7-F1
#
_entry.id   AF-A0A163UAN7-F1
#
_cell.length_a   1.000
_cell.length_b   1.000
_cell.length_c   1.000
_cell.angle_alpha   90.00
_cell.angle_beta   90.00
_cell.angle_gamma   90.00
#
_symmetry.space_group_name_H-M   'P 1'
#
loop_
_entity.id
_entity.type
_entity.pdbx_description
1 polymer ?
#
loop_
_entity_poly.entity_id
_entity_poly.type
_entity_poly.pdbx_seq_one_letter_code
_entity_poly.pdbx_strand_id
1 'polypeptide(L)' 'MKNLLKRFVNDESGATAIEYGLIAGLLSIVIIGAVAATGGSLTDLFGRISGQLDAAGVAEATE' A
#
# COMPACT_ATOMS: atom_id res chain seq x y z
N MET A 1 44.17 11.97 4.66
CA MET A 1 43.28 11.66 3.52
C MET A 1 43.27 10.19 3.13
N LYS A 2 44.43 9.53 2.95
CA LYS A 2 44.50 8.10 2.56
C LYS A 2 43.68 7.14 3.47
N ASN A 3 43.61 7.39 4.77
CA ASN A 3 42.82 6.58 5.72
C ASN A 3 41.30 6.77 5.63
N LEU A 4 40.81 7.92 5.16
CA LEU A 4 39.37 8.17 5.00
C LEU A 4 38.83 7.41 3.78
N LEU A 5 39.57 7.44 2.68
CA LEU A 5 39.26 6.67 1.48
C LEU A 5 39.30 5.16 1.73
N LYS A 6 40.26 4.68 2.54
CA LYS A 6 40.34 3.26 2.93
C LYS A 6 39.14 2.81 3.78
N ARG A 7 38.66 3.66 4.69
CA ARG A 7 37.46 3.39 5.49
C ARG A 7 36.18 3.42 4.65
N PHE A 8 36.07 4.35 3.71
CA PHE A 8 34.92 4.45 2.81
C PHE A 8 34.79 3.26 1.86
N VAL A 9 35.92 2.76 1.33
CA VAL A 9 35.93 1.56 0.48
C VAL A 9 35.63 0.27 1.25
N ASN A 10 35.96 0.21 2.55
CA ASN A 10 35.62 -0.90 3.45
C ASN A 10 34.22 -0.75 4.09
N ASP A 11 33.45 0.28 3.73
CA ASP A 11 32.14 0.52 4.32
C ASP A 11 31.05 -0.24 3.56
N GLU A 12 30.65 -1.38 4.10
CA GLU A 12 29.59 -2.23 3.54
C GLU A 12 28.17 -1.75 3.92
N SER A 13 28.05 -0.70 4.75
CA SER A 13 26.74 -0.17 5.15
C SER A 13 25.93 0.37 3.97
N GLY A 14 26.60 0.91 2.93
CA GLY A 14 25.94 1.31 1.68
C GLY A 14 25.50 0.13 0.81
N ALA A 15 26.28 -0.95 0.79
CA ALA A 15 25.94 -2.17 0.05
C ALA A 15 24.74 -2.88 0.69
N THR A 16 24.72 -2.99 2.02
CA THR A 16 23.60 -3.55 2.77
C THR A 16 22.33 -2.70 2.68
N ALA A 17 22.45 -1.36 2.59
CA ALA A 17 21.30 -0.48 2.36
C ALA A 17 20.59 -0.74 1.02
N ILE A 18 21.32 -1.12 -0.03
CA ILE A 18 20.73 -1.45 -1.34
C ILE A 18 19.97 -2.78 -1.28
N GLU A 19 20.47 -3.77 -0.54
CA GLU A 19 19.83 -5.07 -0.38
C GLU A 19 18.51 -4.97 0.40
N TYR A 20 18.54 -4.32 1.57
CA TYR A 20 17.31 -4.07 2.35
C TYR A 20 16.38 -3.09 1.64
N GLY A 21 16.92 -2.14 0.88
CA GLY A 21 16.15 -1.22 0.04
C GLY A 21 15.37 -1.96 -1.06
N LEU A 22 15.97 -2.95 -1.71
CA LEU A 22 15.29 -3.78 -2.72
C LEU A 22 14.18 -4.63 -2.10
N ILE A 23 14.44 -5.27 -0.95
CA ILE A 23 13.43 -6.07 -0.23
C ILE A 23 12.26 -5.18 0.22
N ALA A 24 12.55 -4.01 0.80
CA ALA A 24 11.54 -3.04 1.20
C ALA A 24 10.73 -2.53 0.00
N GLY A 25 11.38 -2.30 -1.14
CA GLY A 25 10.73 -1.90 -2.39
C GLY A 25 9.75 -2.96 -2.91
N LEU A 26 10.18 -4.22 -2.98
CA LEU A 26 9.33 -5.34 -3.41
C LEU A 26 8.14 -5.55 -2.46
N LEU A 27 8.38 -5.50 -1.15
CA LEU A 27 7.33 -5.62 -0.15
C LEU A 27 6.32 -4.46 -0.25
N SER A 28 6.80 -3.25 -0.54
CA SER A 28 5.94 -2.07 -0.70
C SER A 28 4.96 -2.24 -1.86
N ILE A 29 5.41 -2.78 -3.01
CA ILE A 29 4.55 -3.04 -4.17
C ILE A 29 3.45 -4.06 -3.82
N VAL A 30 3.80 -5.13 -3.10
CA VAL A 30 2.83 -6.15 -2.64
C VAL A 30 1.78 -5.53 -1.71
N ILE A 31 2.22 -4.73 -0.74
CA ILE A 31 1.32 -4.05 0.20
C ILE A 31 0.37 -3.10 -0.54
N ILE A 32 0.89 -2.29 -1.47
CA ILE A 32 0.07 -1.37 -2.28
C ILE A 32 -1.01 -2.15 -3.05
N GLY A 33 -0.64 -3.26 -3.69
CA GLY A 33 -1.59 -4.10 -4.41
C GLY A 33 -2.69 -4.67 -3.51
N ALA A 34 -2.31 -5.20 -2.33
CA ALA A 34 -3.25 -5.76 -1.37
C ALA A 34 -4.21 -4.70 -0.81
N VAL A 35 -3.70 -3.52 -0.48
CA VAL A 35 -4.52 -2.39 0.01
C VAL A 35 -5.46 -1.89 -1.08
N ALA A 36 -5.02 -1.79 -2.33
CA ALA A 36 -5.87 -1.37 -3.44
C ALA A 36 -7.04 -2.36 -3.67
N ALA A 37 -6.76 -3.67 -3.68
CA ALA A 37 -7.80 -4.70 -3.85
C ALA A 37 -8.80 -4.72 -2.68
N THR A 38 -8.29 -4.57 -1.45
CA THR A 38 -9.13 -4.47 -0.25
C THR A 38 -10.01 -3.21 -0.29
N GLY A 39 -9.42 -2.07 -0.67
CA GLY A 39 -10.13 -0.80 -0.84
C GLY A 39 -11.26 -0.91 -1.85
N GLY A 40 -11.01 -1.50 -3.02
CA GLY A 40 -12.06 -1.75 -4.03
C GLY A 40 -13.20 -2.61 -3.48
N SER A 41 -12.88 -3.69 -2.79
CA SER A 41 -13.89 -4.58 -2.18
C SER A 41 -14.75 -3.87 -1.13
N LEU A 42 -14.15 -2.98 -0.32
CA LEU A 42 -14.87 -2.18 0.65
C LEU A 42 -15.76 -1.13 -0.03
N THR A 43 -15.27 -0.46 -1.06
CA THR A 43 -16.06 0.47 -1.87
C THR A 43 -17.29 -0.23 -2.46
N ASP A 44 -17.13 -1.42 -3.02
CA ASP A 44 -18.22 -2.20 -3.59
C ASP A 44 -19.24 -2.61 -2.52
N LEU A 45 -18.77 -3.06 -1.35
CA LEU A 45 -19.61 -3.42 -0.21
C LEU A 45 -20.47 -2.22 0.21
N PHE A 46 -19.85 -1.08 0.51
CA PHE A 46 -20.57 0.10 0.96
C PHE A 46 -21.46 0.70 -0.13
N GLY A 47 -21.06 0.62 -1.41
CA GLY A 47 -21.91 0.99 -2.53
C GLY A 47 -23.19 0.17 -2.60
N ARG A 48 -23.10 -1.15 -2.36
CA ARG A 48 -24.28 -2.03 -2.29
C ARG A 48 -25.18 -1.70 -1.10
N ILE A 49 -24.61 -1.44 0.08
CA ILE A 49 -25.38 -1.04 1.26
C ILE A 49 -26.10 0.28 0.98
N SER A 50 -25.40 1.28 0.45
CA SER A 50 -25.98 2.58 0.11
C SER A 50 -27.14 2.42 -0.87
N GLY A 51 -26.93 1.66 -1.95
CA GLY A 51 -27.98 1.42 -2.95
C GLY A 51 -29.21 0.71 -2.37
N GLN A 52 -29.03 -0.21 -1.44
CA GLN A 52 -30.16 -0.86 -0.76
C GLN A 52 -30.90 0.08 0.18
N LEU A 53 -30.19 0.95 0.90
CA LEU A 53 -30.79 1.94 1.78
C LEU A 53 -31.59 2.99 0.99
N ASP A 54 -31.03 3.47 -0.12
CA ASP A 54 -31.72 4.40 -1.02
C ASP A 54 -33.00 3.76 -1.58
N ALA A 55 -32.91 2.51 -2.06
CA ALA A 55 -34.06 1.79 -2.57
C ALA A 55 -35.15 1.58 -1.49
N ALA A 56 -34.77 1.28 -0.26
CA ALA A 56 -35.71 1.13 0.86
C ALA A 56 -36.42 2.45 1.19
N GLY A 57 -35.70 3.58 1.22
CA GLY A 57 -36.30 4.90 1.46
C GLY A 57 -37.23 5.36 0.33
N VAL A 58 -36.94 4.99 -0.91
CA VAL A 58 -37.82 5.29 -2.07
C VAL A 58 -39.11 4.46 -2.03
N ALA A 59 -39.04 3.21 -1.58
CA ALA A 59 -40.22 2.35 -1.44
C ALA A 59 -41.20 2.89 -0.38
N GLU A 60 -40.70 3.54 0.68
CA GLU A 60 -41.54 4.14 1.72
C GLU A 60 -42.20 5.46 1.27
N ALA A 61 -41.61 6.18 0.31
CA ALA A 61 -42.10 7.47 -0.17
C ALA A 61 -43.13 7.39 -1.32
N THR A 62 -43.42 6.18 -1.81
CA THR A 62 -44.33 5.95 -2.95
C THR A 62 -45.65 5.25 -2.58
N GLU A 63 -45.89 5.01 -1.29
CA GLU A 63 -47.24 4.77 -0.74
C GLU A 63 -47.86 6.08 -0.22
#